data_AF-A0A350QR88-F1
#
_entry.id   AF-A0A350QR88-F1
#
_cell.length_a   1.000
_cell.length_b   1.000
_cell.length_c   1.000
_cell.angle_alpha   90.00
_cell.angle_beta   90.00
_cell.angle_gamma   90.00
#
_symmetry.space_group_name_H-M   'P 1'
#
loop_
_entity.id
_entity.type
_entity.pdbx_description
1 polymer ?
#
loop_
_entity_poly.entity_id
_entity_poly.type
_entity_poly.pdbx_seq_one_letter_code
_entity_poly.pdbx_strand_id
1 'polypeptide(L)' 'QVWLNSKRNGEAAAIDAYKTALALGGSRPLPELFEAAACRFDFGPEIVEELMTAVREELDTLPA' A
#
# COMPACT_ATOMS: atom_id res chain seq x y z
N GLN A 1 -2.66 -0.66 0.53
CA GLN A 1 -1.30 -1.08 0.95
C GLN A 1 -0.35 0.11 1.04
N VAL A 2 -0.19 0.98 0.02
CA VAL A 2 0.69 2.18 0.12
C VAL A 2 0.39 3.07 1.33
N TRP A 3 -0.88 3.43 1.57
CA TRP A 3 -1.28 4.18 2.78
C TRP A 3 -0.97 3.41 4.07
N LEU A 4 -1.29 2.12 4.14
CA LEU A 4 -1.00 1.31 5.31
C LEU A 4 0.53 1.22 5.57
N ASN A 5 1.33 1.12 4.51
CA ASN A 5 2.78 1.15 4.57
C ASN A 5 3.31 2.52 5.04
N SER A 6 2.66 3.63 4.69
CA SER A 6 3.06 4.96 5.18
C SER A 6 2.86 5.08 6.69
N LYS A 7 1.79 4.48 7.22
CA LYS A 7 1.50 4.44 8.66
C LYS A 7 2.45 3.50 9.41
N ARG A 8 2.85 2.38 8.81
CA ARG A 8 3.74 1.37 9.44
C ARG A 8 5.23 1.69 9.34
N ASN A 9 5.66 2.18 8.19
CA ASN A 9 7.08 2.30 7.83
C ASN A 9 7.52 3.77 7.66
N GLY A 10 6.59 4.71 7.83
CA GLY A 10 6.82 6.14 7.63
C GLY A 10 6.45 6.61 6.21
N GLU A 11 5.97 7.85 6.12
CA GLU A 11 5.49 8.45 4.87
C GLU A 11 6.58 8.54 3.79
N ALA A 12 7.78 8.94 4.18
CA ALA A 12 8.91 9.06 3.25
C ALA A 12 9.21 7.72 2.55
N ALA A 13 9.30 6.63 3.31
CA ALA A 13 9.59 5.31 2.78
C ALA A 13 8.47 4.81 1.83
N ALA A 14 7.20 5.03 2.20
CA ALA A 14 6.07 4.65 1.36
C ALA A 14 6.01 5.46 0.05
N ILE A 15 6.32 6.75 0.11
CA ILE A 15 6.38 7.63 -1.06
C ILE A 15 7.54 7.22 -1.99
N ASP A 16 8.71 6.89 -1.44
CA ASP A 16 9.87 6.46 -2.23
C ASP A 16 9.63 5.13 -2.94
N ALA A 17 9.01 4.15 -2.26
CA ALA A 17 8.60 2.89 -2.87
C ALA A 17 7.56 3.13 -3.99
N TYR A 18 6.55 3.96 -3.73
CA TYR A 18 5.54 4.31 -4.72
C TYR A 18 6.15 4.97 -5.97
N LYS A 19 7.06 5.94 -5.79
CA LYS A 19 7.79 6.58 -6.90
C LYS A 19 8.65 5.59 -7.68
N THR A 20 9.30 4.65 -6.98
CA THR A 20 10.08 3.58 -7.62
C THR A 20 9.23 2.76 -8.57
N ALA A 21 8.03 2.33 -8.13
CA ALA A 21 7.09 1.62 -9.00
C ALA A 21 6.62 2.47 -10.18
N LEU A 22 6.28 3.74 -9.96
CA LEU A 22 5.85 4.64 -11.04
C LEU A 22 6.93 4.87 -12.10
N ALA A 23 8.21 4.95 -11.70
CA ALA A 23 9.32 5.14 -12.61
C ALA A 23 9.52 3.98 -13.60
N LEU A 24 9.02 2.77 -13.26
CA LEU A 24 9.04 1.61 -14.15
C LEU A 24 8.02 1.72 -15.29
N GLY A 25 6.97 2.53 -15.12
CA GLY A 25 5.91 2.69 -16.11
C GLY A 25 5.33 1.35 -16.58
N GLY A 26 5.09 1.23 -17.90
CA GLY A 26 4.61 -0.01 -18.52
C GLY A 26 5.69 -1.04 -18.86
N SER A 27 6.92 -0.88 -18.36
CA SER A 27 8.05 -1.77 -18.73
C SER A 27 8.06 -3.10 -17.97
N ARG A 28 7.24 -3.24 -16.92
CA ARG A 28 7.20 -4.42 -16.04
C ARG A 28 5.78 -4.94 -15.85
N PRO A 29 5.59 -6.26 -15.61
CA PRO A 29 4.31 -6.84 -15.23
C PRO A 29 3.72 -6.26 -13.95
N LEU A 30 2.39 -6.30 -13.82
CA LEU A 30 1.69 -5.80 -12.63
C LEU A 30 2.21 -6.36 -11.29
N PRO A 31 2.51 -7.67 -11.14
CA PRO A 31 3.08 -8.19 -9.90
C PRO A 31 4.38 -7.50 -9.49
N GLU A 32 5.29 -7.26 -10.45
CA GLU A 32 6.56 -6.58 -10.20
C GLU A 32 6.35 -5.09 -9.84
N LEU A 33 5.37 -4.43 -10.46
CA LEU A 33 5.04 -3.04 -10.13
C LEU A 33 4.47 -2.91 -8.71
N PHE A 34 3.65 -3.86 -8.27
CA PHE A 34 3.15 -3.89 -6.89
C PHE A 34 4.28 -4.14 -5.90
N GLU A 35 5.15 -5.11 -6.16
CA GLU A 35 6.31 -5.40 -5.32
C GLU A 35 7.25 -4.18 -5.19
N ALA A 36 7.51 -3.48 -6.30
CA ALA A 36 8.29 -2.24 -6.30
C ALA A 36 7.67 -1.13 -5.45
N ALA A 37 6.33 -1.13 -5.30
CA ALA A 37 5.59 -0.22 -4.42
C ALA A 37 5.49 -0.74 -2.96
N ALA A 38 6.27 -1.76 -2.59
CA ALA A 38 6.17 -2.49 -1.33
C ALA A 38 4.76 -3.05 -1.05
N CYS A 39 4.03 -3.41 -2.10
CA CYS A 39 2.68 -3.96 -2.06
C CYS A 39 2.69 -5.41 -2.57
N ARG A 40 1.75 -6.22 -2.10
CA ARG A 40 1.47 -7.55 -2.65
C ARG A 40 0.45 -7.44 -3.77
N PHE A 41 0.71 -8.07 -4.92
CA PHE A 41 -0.27 -8.23 -5.99
C PHE A 41 -1.24 -9.36 -5.63
N ASP A 42 -2.11 -9.05 -4.69
CA ASP A 42 -3.10 -9.97 -4.15
C ASP A 42 -4.36 -9.19 -3.78
N PHE A 43 -5.49 -9.69 -4.27
CA PHE A 43 -6.84 -9.13 -4.10
C PHE A 43 -7.75 -10.11 -3.38
N GLY A 44 -7.17 -11.15 -2.76
CA GLY A 44 -7.87 -12.15 -1.99
C GLY A 44 -8.41 -11.61 -0.66
N PRO A 45 -9.24 -12.42 0.03
CA PRO A 45 -9.94 -12.00 1.23
C PRO A 45 -8.99 -11.58 2.36
N GLU A 46 -7.82 -12.23 2.49
CA GLU A 46 -6.83 -11.92 3.53
C GLU A 46 -6.32 -10.47 3.44
N ILE A 47 -5.88 -10.06 2.24
CA ILE A 47 -5.39 -8.69 2.01
C ILE A 47 -6.52 -7.68 2.16
N VAL A 48 -7.72 -8.01 1.69
CA VAL A 48 -8.88 -7.11 1.83
C VAL A 48 -9.25 -6.93 3.31
N GLU A 49 -9.27 -8.01 4.09
CA GLU A 49 -9.57 -7.96 5.52
C GLU A 49 -8.55 -7.14 6.31
N GLU A 50 -7.25 -7.32 6.03
CA GLU A 50 -6.19 -6.54 6.65
C GLU A 50 -6.37 -5.03 6.36
N LEU A 51 -6.61 -4.69 5.11
CA LEU A 51 -6.79 -3.29 4.69
C LEU A 51 -8.04 -2.67 5.31
N MET A 52 -9.16 -3.38 5.31
CA MET A 52 -10.42 -2.87 5.87
C MET A 52 -10.38 -2.74 7.39
N THR A 53 -9.68 -3.64 8.07
CA THR A 53 -9.41 -3.54 9.52
C THR A 53 -8.62 -2.27 9.82
N ALA A 54 -7.51 -2.05 9.11
CA ALA A 54 -6.70 -0.85 9.30
C ALA A 54 -7.48 0.45 9.01
N VAL A 55 -8.31 0.46 7.95
CA VAL A 55 -9.17 1.62 7.63
C VAL A 55 -10.16 1.89 8.77
N ARG A 56 -10.79 0.86 9.32
CA ARG A 56 -11.72 1.01 10.44
C ARG A 56 -11.02 1.59 11.67
N GLU A 57 -9.86 1.04 12.03
CA GLU A 57 -9.07 1.54 13.16
C GLU A 57 -8.70 3.01 12.98
N GLU A 58 -8.31 3.44 11.77
CA GLU A 58 -8.00 4.85 11.50
C GLU A 58 -9.24 5.74 11.64
N LEU A 59 -10.40 5.30 11.11
CA LEU A 59 -11.64 6.07 11.19
C LEU A 59 -12.09 6.26 12.65
N ASP A 60 -11.90 5.25 13.50
CA ASP A 60 -12.23 5.34 14.93
C ASP A 60 -11.38 6.37 15.69
N THR A 61 -10.25 6.82 15.13
CA THR A 61 -9.44 7.92 15.71
C THR A 61 -9.96 9.32 15.38
N LEU A 62 -10.89 9.43 14.42
CA LEU A 62 -11.38 10.72 13.97
C LEU A 62 -12.46 11.25 14.92
N PRO A 63 -12.50 12.57 15.16
CA PRO A 63 -13.59 13.18 15.93
C PRO A 63 -14.93 13.05 15.19
N ALA A 64 -16.01 12.94 15.97
CA ALA A 64 -17.39 12.85 15.50
C ALA A 64 -17.94 14.19 14.97
#